data_AF-A0AAW6NHD0-F1
#
_entry.id   AF-A0AAW6NHD0-F1
#
_cell.length_a   1.000
_cell.length_b   1.000
_cell.length_c   1.000
_cell.angle_alpha   90.00
_cell.angle_beta   90.00
_cell.angle_gamma   90.00
#
_symmetry.space_group_name_H-M   'P 1'
#
loop_
_entity.id
_entity.type
_entity.pdbx_description
1 polymer ?
#
loop_
_entity_poly.entity_id
_entity_poly.type
_entity_poly.pdbx_seq_one_letter_code
_entity_poly.pdbx_strand_id
1 'polypeptide(L)'
;MKETYIFRFRDLGKSEGFTIAQHNQIAREEGDVWWGWWAKSGEVFPSQELRIAAENLTKIYFFDSGRLKFYRAELKEVCSSAAGDSKKKAPDNGRKTPRYYNEDELLGWLKVSEICEIHDNDDVLKTLSYIPLDSLFTTPKDLDEQHFNKVVLSVTEVKEQDRTIWKVRPAIDSDLQHELLASHYIPYNFNQKYSQKKGEFIIWLSDIHFDNGKGKHAFPAQD
;
A
#
# COMPACT_ATOMS: atom_id res chain seq x y z
N MET A 1 -9.02 -18.95 -1.12
CA MET A 1 -8.26 -18.04 -2.02
C MET A 1 -7.22 -17.35 -1.13
N LYS A 2 -5.94 -17.33 -1.53
CA LYS A 2 -4.78 -17.10 -0.63
C LYS A 2 -4.47 -15.61 -0.44
N GLU A 3 -3.76 -15.29 0.65
CA GLU A 3 -3.20 -13.96 0.94
C GLU A 3 -2.28 -13.48 -0.21
N THR A 4 -2.15 -12.17 -0.38
CA THR A 4 -1.32 -11.52 -1.40
C THR A 4 -0.78 -10.19 -0.89
N TYR A 5 0.01 -9.51 -1.73
CA TYR A 5 0.78 -8.32 -1.39
C TYR A 5 0.58 -7.23 -2.43
N ILE A 6 0.56 -5.99 -1.97
CA ILE A 6 0.57 -4.79 -2.80
C ILE A 6 1.90 -4.07 -2.55
N PHE A 7 2.65 -3.75 -3.61
CA PHE A 7 3.91 -3.02 -3.55
C PHE A 7 3.75 -1.62 -4.12
N ARG A 8 4.07 -0.60 -3.33
CA ARG A 8 4.06 0.79 -3.76
C ARG A 8 5.27 1.10 -4.63
N PHE A 9 5.06 1.88 -5.69
CA PHE A 9 6.13 2.54 -6.42
C PHE A 9 5.68 3.89 -6.99
N ARG A 10 6.63 4.59 -7.64
CA ARG A 10 6.40 5.84 -8.37
C ARG A 10 7.51 6.10 -9.38
N ASP A 11 7.17 6.60 -10.56
CA ASP A 11 8.12 7.14 -11.54
C ASP A 11 8.69 8.49 -11.08
N LEU A 12 9.70 8.48 -10.20
CA LEU A 12 10.36 9.71 -9.71
C LEU A 12 11.26 10.32 -10.79
N GLY A 13 10.89 11.49 -11.31
CA GLY A 13 11.69 12.22 -12.31
C GLY A 13 11.81 11.50 -13.66
N LYS A 14 10.90 10.58 -13.95
CA LYS A 14 10.82 9.82 -15.22
C LYS A 14 9.48 10.10 -15.92
N SER A 15 9.39 9.73 -17.18
CA SER A 15 8.15 9.84 -17.96
C SER A 15 7.07 8.86 -17.46
N GLU A 16 5.81 9.19 -17.72
CA GLU A 16 4.98 8.30 -18.56
C GLU A 16 5.20 6.77 -18.51
N GLY A 17 4.76 6.00 -17.50
CA GLY A 17 4.84 4.53 -17.47
C GLY A 17 6.25 3.94 -17.53
N PHE A 18 7.29 4.73 -17.26
CA PHE A 18 8.68 4.36 -17.51
C PHE A 18 9.10 3.10 -16.75
N THR A 19 8.87 3.03 -15.44
CA THR A 19 9.28 1.87 -14.63
C THR A 19 8.64 0.58 -15.16
N ILE A 20 7.33 0.54 -15.40
CA ILE A 20 6.65 -0.66 -15.90
C ILE A 20 7.16 -1.04 -17.30
N ALA A 21 7.33 -0.07 -18.20
CA ALA A 21 7.82 -0.33 -19.55
C ALA A 21 9.23 -0.97 -19.54
N GLN A 22 10.14 -0.43 -18.73
CA GLN A 22 11.50 -0.96 -18.59
C GLN A 22 11.53 -2.39 -18.02
N HIS A 23 10.67 -2.70 -17.04
CA HIS A 23 10.59 -4.03 -16.47
C HIS A 23 9.98 -5.04 -17.46
N ASN A 24 8.90 -4.66 -18.13
CA ASN A 24 8.22 -5.53 -19.09
C ASN A 24 9.04 -5.81 -20.35
N GLN A 25 9.91 -4.89 -20.77
CA GLN A 25 10.85 -5.16 -21.85
C GLN A 25 11.70 -6.40 -21.51
N ILE A 26 12.30 -6.43 -20.33
CA ILE A 26 13.13 -7.54 -19.86
C ILE A 26 12.27 -8.80 -19.66
N ALA A 27 11.12 -8.68 -19.00
CA ALA A 27 10.26 -9.82 -18.71
C ALA A 27 9.76 -10.54 -19.99
N ARG A 28 9.53 -9.80 -21.08
CA ARG A 28 9.15 -10.39 -22.38
C ARG A 28 10.31 -11.10 -23.07
N GLU A 29 11.52 -10.57 -22.95
CA GLU A 29 12.73 -11.13 -23.57
C GLU A 29 13.26 -12.35 -22.79
N GLU A 30 13.24 -12.29 -21.46
CA GLU A 30 13.93 -13.22 -20.56
C GLU A 30 12.96 -14.08 -19.71
N GLY A 31 11.64 -13.89 -19.87
CA GLY A 31 10.54 -14.59 -19.18
C GLY A 31 10.25 -14.11 -17.75
N ASP A 32 11.15 -13.33 -17.16
CA ASP A 32 11.03 -12.71 -15.84
C ASP A 32 11.98 -11.51 -15.70
N VAL A 33 11.75 -10.73 -14.66
CA VAL A 33 12.54 -9.54 -14.32
C VAL A 33 12.68 -9.40 -12.82
N TRP A 34 13.84 -8.90 -12.36
CA TRP A 34 14.06 -8.52 -10.97
C TRP A 34 13.55 -7.10 -10.71
N TRP A 35 12.60 -7.00 -9.80
CA TRP A 35 12.07 -5.76 -9.24
C TRP A 35 12.74 -5.47 -7.90
N GLY A 36 13.38 -4.32 -7.77
CA GLY A 36 13.96 -3.88 -6.50
C GLY A 36 12.96 -3.15 -5.62
N TRP A 37 12.92 -3.47 -4.33
CA TRP A 37 12.02 -2.82 -3.40
C TRP A 37 12.65 -1.57 -2.75
N TRP A 38 12.04 -0.42 -3.00
CA TRP A 38 12.42 0.89 -2.45
C TRP A 38 11.71 1.13 -1.12
N ALA A 39 12.27 0.57 -0.05
CA ALA A 39 11.76 0.70 1.30
C ALA A 39 11.78 2.16 1.81
N LYS A 40 10.80 2.52 2.65
CA LYS A 40 10.84 3.71 3.50
C LYS A 40 11.72 3.49 4.71
N SER A 41 12.08 4.60 5.36
CA SER A 41 12.82 4.55 6.62
C SER A 41 12.01 3.78 7.68
N GLY A 42 12.66 2.85 8.37
CA GLY A 42 12.04 2.01 9.40
C GLY A 42 11.41 0.72 8.89
N GLU A 43 11.23 0.55 7.57
CA GLU A 43 10.72 -0.70 7.01
C GLU A 43 11.83 -1.78 6.90
N VAL A 44 11.43 -3.02 7.13
CA VAL A 44 12.22 -4.24 6.95
C VAL A 44 11.56 -5.09 5.87
N PHE A 45 12.37 -5.74 5.03
CA PHE A 45 11.82 -6.56 3.97
C PHE A 45 11.23 -7.87 4.54
N PRO A 46 9.92 -8.15 4.33
CA PRO A 46 9.22 -9.31 4.91
C PRO A 46 9.63 -10.62 4.20
N SER A 47 10.86 -11.04 4.48
CA SER A 47 11.61 -12.02 3.69
C SER A 47 10.99 -13.41 3.73
N GLN A 48 10.52 -13.85 4.89
CA GLN A 48 9.97 -15.20 5.06
C GLN A 48 8.61 -15.32 4.36
N GLU A 49 7.74 -14.34 4.58
CA GLU A 49 6.39 -14.28 4.02
C GLU A 49 6.42 -14.21 2.50
N LEU A 50 7.32 -13.39 1.94
CA LEU A 50 7.46 -13.26 0.50
C LEU A 50 8.11 -14.49 -0.14
N ARG A 51 9.04 -15.18 0.54
CA ARG A 51 9.55 -16.49 0.06
C ARG A 51 8.45 -17.53 -0.01
N ILE A 52 7.62 -17.65 1.03
CA ILE A 52 6.45 -18.53 1.02
C ILE A 52 5.48 -18.14 -0.11
N ALA A 53 5.27 -16.85 -0.33
CA ALA A 53 4.43 -16.37 -1.42
C ALA A 53 4.99 -16.76 -2.80
N ALA A 54 6.31 -16.67 -2.99
CA ALA A 54 7.00 -17.07 -4.22
C ALA A 54 6.93 -18.58 -4.48
N GLU A 55 7.14 -19.42 -3.45
CA GLU A 55 6.98 -20.88 -3.53
C GLU A 55 5.56 -21.28 -3.96
N ASN A 56 4.57 -20.45 -3.63
CA ASN A 56 3.18 -20.63 -4.02
C ASN A 56 2.80 -19.98 -5.37
N LEU A 57 3.76 -19.38 -6.08
CA LEU A 57 3.53 -18.60 -7.32
C LEU A 57 2.41 -17.57 -7.13
N THR A 58 2.46 -16.83 -6.02
CA THR A 58 1.40 -15.90 -5.64
C THR A 58 1.37 -14.72 -6.60
N LYS A 59 0.18 -14.40 -7.12
CA LYS A 59 -0.04 -13.14 -7.84
C LYS A 59 0.05 -11.99 -6.85
N ILE A 60 0.94 -11.03 -7.10
CA ILE A 60 1.11 -9.80 -6.33
C ILE A 60 0.68 -8.60 -7.16
N TYR A 61 0.47 -7.49 -6.47
CA TYR A 61 0.07 -6.22 -7.07
C TYR A 61 1.17 -5.17 -6.94
N PHE A 62 1.25 -4.27 -7.92
CA PHE A 62 2.05 -3.06 -7.86
C PHE A 62 1.12 -1.85 -7.94
N PHE A 63 1.33 -0.88 -7.06
CA PHE A 63 0.57 0.34 -6.98
C PHE A 63 1.45 1.54 -7.34
N ASP A 64 1.18 2.15 -8.50
CA ASP A 64 1.79 3.42 -8.90
C ASP A 64 1.10 4.56 -8.13
N SER A 65 1.67 4.93 -6.99
CA SER A 65 1.14 6.00 -6.15
C SER A 65 1.22 7.40 -6.81
N GLY A 66 2.00 7.55 -7.89
CA GLY A 66 2.05 8.78 -8.68
C GLY A 66 0.86 8.94 -9.62
N ARG A 67 0.27 7.83 -10.08
CA ARG A 67 -0.81 7.80 -11.07
C ARG A 67 -2.10 7.15 -10.62
N LEU A 68 -2.11 6.59 -9.42
CA LEU A 68 -3.22 5.82 -8.87
C LEU A 68 -3.59 4.61 -9.75
N LYS A 69 -2.58 3.94 -10.32
CA LYS A 69 -2.75 2.76 -11.17
C LYS A 69 -2.32 1.49 -10.46
N PHE A 70 -3.04 0.40 -10.70
CA PHE A 70 -2.64 -0.93 -10.26
C PHE A 70 -2.14 -1.81 -11.40
N TYR A 71 -1.21 -2.67 -11.05
CA TYR A 71 -0.67 -3.69 -11.93
C TYR A 71 -0.60 -5.00 -11.17
N ARG A 72 -0.48 -6.10 -11.92
CA ARG A 72 -0.42 -7.47 -11.41
C ARG A 72 0.74 -8.20 -12.05
N ALA A 73 1.45 -9.01 -11.26
CA ALA A 73 2.41 -9.98 -11.77
C ALA A 73 2.42 -11.23 -10.88
N GLU A 74 2.99 -12.32 -11.38
CA GLU A 74 3.28 -13.52 -10.59
C GLU A 74 4.65 -13.36 -9.90
N LEU A 75 4.70 -13.60 -8.58
CA LEU A 75 5.93 -13.64 -7.82
C LEU A 75 6.57 -15.03 -7.96
N LYS A 76 7.77 -15.07 -8.56
CA LYS A 76 8.49 -16.32 -8.86
C LYS A 76 9.60 -16.60 -7.86
N GLU A 77 10.30 -15.56 -7.41
CA GLU A 77 11.48 -15.70 -6.56
C GLU A 77 11.69 -14.44 -5.71
N VAL A 78 12.41 -14.58 -4.59
CA VAL A 78 12.73 -13.48 -3.68
C VAL A 78 14.18 -13.58 -3.23
N CYS A 79 14.91 -12.47 -3.32
CA CYS A 79 16.29 -12.37 -2.83
C CYS A 79 16.42 -11.23 -1.80
N SER A 80 16.88 -11.55 -0.60
CA SER A 80 17.05 -10.62 0.53
C SER A 80 18.03 -11.18 1.56
N SER A 81 18.38 -10.41 2.60
CA SER A 81 19.02 -10.99 3.80
C SER A 81 18.04 -11.92 4.54
N ALA A 82 18.53 -12.76 5.46
CA ALA A 82 17.66 -13.63 6.23
C ALA A 82 16.65 -12.83 7.08
N ALA A 83 17.12 -11.73 7.68
CA ALA A 83 16.33 -10.83 8.51
C ALA A 83 15.62 -9.70 7.73
N GLY A 84 15.90 -9.53 6.42
CA GLY A 84 15.29 -8.47 5.60
C GLY A 84 15.78 -7.05 5.88
N ASP A 85 16.81 -6.89 6.69
CA ASP A 85 17.32 -5.62 7.24
C ASP A 85 18.57 -5.10 6.53
N SER A 86 19.19 -5.92 5.68
CA SER A 86 20.49 -5.66 5.08
C SER A 86 20.34 -5.57 3.57
N LYS A 87 20.86 -4.48 3.00
CA LYS A 87 20.83 -4.25 1.56
C LYS A 87 21.66 -5.28 0.82
N LYS A 88 21.20 -5.65 -0.37
CA LYS A 88 21.88 -6.56 -1.29
C LYS A 88 21.88 -5.96 -2.69
N LYS A 89 22.95 -6.24 -3.44
CA LYS A 89 23.02 -5.97 -4.87
C LYS A 89 21.95 -6.72 -5.63
N ALA A 90 21.62 -6.21 -6.82
CA ALA A 90 20.76 -6.90 -7.77
C ALA A 90 21.25 -8.33 -8.02
N PRO A 91 20.36 -9.35 -7.99
CA PRO A 91 20.71 -10.71 -8.36
C PRO A 91 21.18 -10.81 -9.82
N ASP A 92 21.80 -11.94 -10.18
CA ASP A 92 22.29 -12.22 -11.54
C ASP A 92 23.22 -11.12 -12.10
N ASN A 93 23.97 -10.45 -11.21
CA ASN A 93 24.81 -9.29 -11.53
C ASN A 93 24.04 -8.18 -12.27
N GLY A 94 22.75 -8.02 -11.96
CA GLY A 94 21.88 -7.00 -12.56
C GLY A 94 21.47 -7.27 -14.01
N ARG A 95 21.73 -8.46 -14.57
CA ARG A 95 21.42 -8.78 -15.98
C ARG A 95 19.92 -8.72 -16.28
N LYS A 96 19.07 -9.22 -15.38
CA LYS A 96 17.61 -9.20 -15.51
C LYS A 96 16.97 -8.05 -14.72
N THR A 97 17.66 -6.92 -14.62
CA THR A 97 17.20 -5.74 -13.88
C THR A 97 17.30 -4.51 -14.80
N PRO A 98 16.34 -3.57 -14.77
CA PRO A 98 16.45 -2.33 -15.53
C PRO A 98 17.73 -1.55 -15.21
N ARG A 99 18.41 -1.10 -16.27
CA ARG A 99 19.72 -0.43 -16.20
C ARG A 99 19.77 0.82 -15.33
N TYR A 100 18.64 1.46 -15.05
CA TYR A 100 18.64 2.69 -14.28
C TYR A 100 18.90 2.47 -12.78
N TYR A 101 18.85 1.23 -12.29
CA TYR A 101 19.06 0.89 -10.88
C TYR A 101 19.66 -0.51 -10.66
N ASN A 102 20.20 -1.16 -11.70
CA ASN A 102 20.72 -2.52 -11.60
C ASN A 102 22.03 -2.65 -10.80
N GLU A 103 22.68 -1.53 -10.48
CA GLU A 103 23.86 -1.47 -9.62
C GLU A 103 23.52 -1.11 -8.15
N ASP A 104 22.27 -0.71 -7.88
CA ASP A 104 21.85 -0.30 -6.55
C ASP A 104 21.79 -1.47 -5.56
N GLU A 105 21.94 -1.14 -4.28
CA GLU A 105 21.75 -2.09 -3.18
C GLU A 105 20.42 -1.80 -2.46
N LEU A 106 19.53 -2.78 -2.44
CA LEU A 106 18.17 -2.68 -1.91
C LEU A 106 17.90 -3.79 -0.89
N LEU A 107 16.94 -3.58 0.03
CA LEU A 107 16.65 -4.55 1.10
C LEU A 107 16.08 -5.88 0.57
N GLY A 108 15.36 -5.83 -0.55
CA GLY A 108 14.76 -7.00 -1.16
C GLY A 108 14.56 -6.85 -2.66
N TRP A 109 14.65 -7.99 -3.34
CA TRP A 109 14.46 -8.14 -4.78
C TRP A 109 13.40 -9.20 -5.03
N LEU A 110 12.47 -8.90 -5.93
CA LEU A 110 11.36 -9.77 -6.31
C LEU A 110 11.56 -10.16 -7.77
N LYS A 111 11.63 -11.45 -8.08
CA LYS A 111 11.58 -11.91 -9.46
C LYS A 111 10.13 -12.09 -9.85
N VAL A 112 9.70 -11.39 -10.88
CA VAL A 112 8.30 -11.37 -11.30
C VAL A 112 8.14 -11.68 -12.78
N SER A 113 6.95 -12.17 -13.15
CA SER A 113 6.53 -12.25 -14.55
C SER A 113 6.37 -10.87 -15.18
N GLU A 114 5.92 -10.83 -16.44
CA GLU A 114 5.38 -9.61 -17.04
C GLU A 114 4.31 -8.98 -16.11
N ILE A 115 4.37 -7.66 -16.00
CA ILE A 115 3.53 -6.82 -15.14
C ILE A 115 2.40 -6.24 -15.98
N CYS A 116 1.17 -6.69 -15.71
CA CYS A 116 -0.01 -6.29 -16.48
C CYS A 116 -0.81 -5.22 -15.74
N GLU A 117 -1.17 -4.13 -16.42
CA GLU A 117 -2.07 -3.11 -15.88
C GLU A 117 -3.46 -3.68 -15.61
N ILE A 118 -4.08 -3.20 -14.55
CA ILE A 118 -5.48 -3.47 -14.20
C ILE A 118 -6.25 -2.19 -14.54
N HIS A 119 -7.22 -2.30 -15.44
CA HIS A 119 -8.00 -1.14 -15.88
C HIS A 119 -9.15 -0.79 -14.93
N ASP A 120 -9.62 -1.76 -14.15
CA ASP A 120 -10.65 -1.57 -13.14
C ASP A 120 -10.06 -1.75 -11.73
N ASN A 121 -9.44 -0.67 -11.23
CA ASN A 121 -8.73 -0.70 -9.96
C ASN A 121 -9.71 -0.88 -8.79
N ASP A 122 -10.84 -0.18 -8.82
CA ASP A 122 -11.81 -0.15 -7.73
C ASP A 122 -12.45 -1.53 -7.52
N ASP A 123 -12.74 -2.25 -8.60
CA ASP A 123 -13.29 -3.60 -8.52
C ASP A 123 -12.31 -4.58 -7.87
N VAL A 124 -11.01 -4.48 -8.20
CA VAL A 124 -10.01 -5.36 -7.57
C VAL A 124 -9.81 -5.00 -6.10
N LEU A 125 -9.73 -3.71 -5.77
CA LEU A 125 -9.49 -3.28 -4.38
C LEU A 125 -10.63 -3.69 -3.46
N LYS A 126 -11.89 -3.52 -3.88
CA LYS A 126 -13.06 -3.88 -3.07
C LYS A 126 -13.22 -5.39 -2.86
N THR A 127 -12.46 -6.22 -3.57
CA THR A 127 -12.38 -7.67 -3.32
C THR A 127 -11.31 -8.05 -2.29
N LEU A 128 -10.56 -7.08 -1.77
CA LEU A 128 -9.43 -7.29 -0.87
C LEU A 128 -9.66 -6.58 0.47
N SER A 129 -9.12 -7.15 1.53
CA SER A 129 -9.07 -6.57 2.87
C SER A 129 -7.66 -6.61 3.43
N TYR A 130 -7.28 -5.57 4.18
CA TYR A 130 -5.98 -5.52 4.83
C TYR A 130 -5.86 -6.52 5.98
N ILE A 131 -4.69 -7.11 6.10
CA ILE A 131 -4.31 -7.95 7.25
C ILE A 131 -2.93 -7.54 7.76
N PRO A 132 -2.60 -7.88 9.02
CA PRO A 132 -1.30 -7.55 9.60
C PRO A 132 -0.12 -8.09 8.79
N LEU A 133 0.94 -7.28 8.70
CA LEU A 133 2.25 -7.65 8.16
C LEU A 133 3.31 -7.28 9.20
N ASP A 134 3.34 -8.05 10.28
CA ASP A 134 4.13 -7.72 11.48
C ASP A 134 5.65 -7.68 11.20
N SER A 135 6.11 -8.36 10.15
CA SER A 135 7.52 -8.36 9.72
C SER A 135 7.94 -7.11 8.96
N LEU A 136 7.02 -6.20 8.60
CA LEU A 136 7.36 -4.98 7.87
C LEU A 136 8.10 -3.97 8.73
N PHE A 137 7.88 -3.96 10.05
CA PHE A 137 8.50 -3.01 10.96
C PHE A 137 9.19 -3.72 12.11
N THR A 138 10.29 -3.15 12.60
CA THR A 138 10.94 -3.63 13.83
C THR A 138 10.22 -3.17 15.10
N THR A 139 9.35 -2.16 14.99
CA THR A 139 8.61 -1.60 16.12
C THR A 139 7.35 -2.41 16.43
N PRO A 140 6.94 -2.51 17.72
CA PRO A 140 5.84 -3.39 18.12
C PRO A 140 4.45 -2.99 17.61
N LYS A 141 4.31 -1.75 17.12
CA LYS A 141 3.02 -1.20 16.74
C LYS A 141 3.04 -0.69 15.31
N ASP A 142 2.17 -1.26 14.50
CA ASP A 142 1.88 -0.78 13.15
C ASP A 142 1.06 0.51 13.22
N LEU A 143 1.54 1.58 12.59
CA LEU A 143 0.87 2.88 12.61
C LEU A 143 -0.47 2.86 11.86
N ASP A 144 -0.64 1.89 10.95
CA ASP A 144 -1.84 1.74 10.13
C ASP A 144 -2.78 0.62 10.63
N GLU A 145 -2.63 0.16 11.88
CA GLU A 145 -3.42 -0.97 12.45
C GLU A 145 -4.94 -0.80 12.34
N GLN A 146 -5.42 0.45 12.31
CA GLN A 146 -6.84 0.79 12.13
C GLN A 146 -7.43 0.28 10.81
N HIS A 147 -6.58 -0.03 9.82
CA HIS A 147 -7.02 -0.57 8.54
C HIS A 147 -7.17 -2.10 8.56
N PHE A 148 -6.71 -2.81 9.59
CA PHE A 148 -6.79 -4.27 9.59
C PHE A 148 -8.23 -4.79 9.67
N ASN A 149 -8.51 -5.86 8.91
CA ASN A 149 -9.86 -6.44 8.72
C ASN A 149 -10.87 -5.46 8.13
N LYS A 150 -10.38 -4.55 7.28
CA LYS A 150 -11.17 -3.58 6.53
C LYS A 150 -10.94 -3.80 5.05
N VAL A 151 -12.00 -3.66 4.26
CA VAL A 151 -11.95 -3.69 2.80
C VAL A 151 -11.11 -2.52 2.29
N VAL A 152 -10.28 -2.77 1.28
CA VAL A 152 -9.54 -1.74 0.56
C VAL A 152 -10.54 -1.00 -0.33
N LEU A 153 -10.96 0.20 0.07
CA LEU A 153 -12.09 0.85 -0.58
C LEU A 153 -11.72 1.74 -1.77
N SER A 154 -10.53 2.33 -1.75
CA SER A 154 -10.10 3.26 -2.80
C SER A 154 -8.59 3.31 -2.96
N VAL A 155 -8.15 3.72 -4.15
CA VAL A 155 -6.74 4.04 -4.44
C VAL A 155 -6.21 5.18 -3.57
N THR A 156 -7.07 6.09 -3.15
CA THR A 156 -6.72 7.25 -2.30
C THR A 156 -6.34 6.77 -0.91
N GLU A 157 -7.15 5.88 -0.32
CA GLU A 157 -6.86 5.27 0.98
C GLU A 157 -5.51 4.54 1.01
N VAL A 158 -5.19 3.77 -0.03
CA VAL A 158 -3.88 3.10 -0.15
C VAL A 158 -2.75 4.14 -0.22
N LYS A 159 -2.94 5.26 -0.92
CA LYS A 159 -1.92 6.30 -1.11
C LYS A 159 -1.56 7.04 0.17
N GLU A 160 -2.55 7.33 1.02
CA GLU A 160 -2.39 8.12 2.25
C GLU A 160 -1.68 7.35 3.37
N GLN A 161 -1.61 6.01 3.28
CA GLN A 161 -0.86 5.18 4.22
C GLN A 161 0.66 5.33 4.03
N ASP A 162 1.39 5.43 5.15
CA ASP A 162 2.83 5.71 5.15
C ASP A 162 3.67 4.42 5.09
N ARG A 163 3.41 3.61 4.08
CA ARG A 163 4.10 2.34 3.85
C ARG A 163 4.31 2.05 2.37
N THR A 164 5.07 1.01 2.09
CA THR A 164 5.39 0.55 0.74
C THR A 164 4.95 -0.88 0.44
N ILE A 165 4.57 -1.66 1.45
CA ILE A 165 4.01 -3.01 1.27
C ILE A 165 2.73 -3.15 2.11
N TRP A 166 1.69 -3.70 1.50
CA TRP A 166 0.51 -4.17 2.22
C TRP A 166 0.37 -5.67 2.05
N LYS A 167 -0.01 -6.36 3.13
CA LYS A 167 -0.52 -7.72 3.06
C LYS A 167 -2.05 -7.65 3.05
N VAL A 168 -2.66 -8.37 2.12
CA VAL A 168 -4.11 -8.37 1.91
C VAL A 168 -4.63 -9.78 1.69
N ARG A 169 -5.90 -9.98 1.97
CA ARG A 169 -6.64 -11.23 1.70
C ARG A 169 -7.92 -10.92 0.93
N PRO A 170 -8.58 -11.92 0.31
CA PRO A 170 -9.94 -11.74 -0.17
C PRO A 170 -10.86 -11.24 0.94
N ALA A 171 -11.66 -10.23 0.63
CA ALA A 171 -12.63 -9.66 1.56
C ALA A 171 -13.67 -10.69 1.99
N ILE A 172 -14.11 -10.62 3.24
CA ILE A 172 -15.21 -11.41 3.79
C ILE A 172 -16.31 -10.49 4.32
N ASP A 173 -17.54 -11.00 4.43
CA ASP A 173 -18.73 -10.20 4.80
C ASP A 173 -18.62 -9.48 6.15
N SER A 174 -17.77 -9.99 7.06
CA SER A 174 -17.53 -9.39 8.38
C SER A 174 -16.46 -8.30 8.38
N ASP A 175 -15.73 -8.09 7.29
CA ASP A 175 -14.71 -7.05 7.20
C ASP A 175 -15.37 -5.66 7.16
N LEU A 176 -14.69 -4.67 7.73
CA LEU A 176 -15.18 -3.30 7.85
C LEU A 176 -15.25 -2.61 6.48
N GLN A 177 -16.38 -1.95 6.19
CA GLN A 177 -16.65 -1.29 4.91
C GLN A 177 -16.87 0.22 5.08
N HIS A 178 -15.88 0.92 5.63
CA HIS A 178 -15.87 2.39 5.71
C HIS A 178 -14.54 2.90 5.16
N GLU A 179 -14.47 4.11 4.61
CA GLU A 179 -13.21 4.68 4.09
C GLU A 179 -12.44 5.37 5.21
N LEU A 180 -11.12 5.18 5.25
CA LEU A 180 -10.22 5.85 6.18
C LEU A 180 -9.13 6.59 5.39
N LEU A 181 -9.30 7.91 5.25
CA LEU A 181 -8.32 8.77 4.59
C LEU A 181 -7.31 9.40 5.56
N ALA A 182 -7.58 9.32 6.87
CA ALA A 182 -6.69 9.85 7.89
C ALA A 182 -5.64 8.81 8.27
N SER A 183 -4.38 9.03 7.91
CA SER A 183 -3.27 8.30 8.51
C SER A 183 -2.89 8.93 9.85
N HIS A 184 -2.50 8.11 10.84
CA HIS A 184 -1.93 8.53 12.12
C HIS A 184 -2.85 9.26 13.13
N TYR A 185 -4.17 9.22 12.98
CA TYR A 185 -5.07 9.80 13.99
C TYR A 185 -5.41 8.76 15.06
N ILE A 186 -4.65 8.73 16.16
CA ILE A 186 -5.16 8.17 17.41
C ILE A 186 -5.98 9.29 18.05
N PRO A 187 -7.32 9.25 18.01
CA PRO A 187 -8.08 10.31 18.61
C PRO A 187 -7.91 10.27 20.14
N TYR A 188 -7.23 11.28 20.68
CA TYR A 188 -6.81 11.34 22.08
C TYR A 188 -7.76 12.14 22.99
N ASN A 189 -8.84 12.70 22.44
CA ASN A 189 -9.82 13.53 23.16
C ASN A 189 -11.23 12.93 23.16
N PHE A 190 -11.36 11.60 23.17
CA PHE A 190 -12.65 10.96 23.42
C PHE A 190 -12.85 10.64 24.88
N ASN A 191 -14.06 10.93 25.37
CA ASN A 191 -14.43 10.58 26.73
C ASN A 191 -14.55 9.05 26.84
N GLN A 192 -13.64 8.41 27.59
CA GLN A 192 -13.65 6.97 27.83
C GLN A 192 -14.85 6.51 28.69
N LYS A 193 -15.60 7.46 29.25
CA LYS A 193 -16.80 7.18 30.03
C LYS A 193 -18.02 7.38 29.14
N TYR A 194 -18.81 6.31 28.97
CA TYR A 194 -20.15 6.46 28.44
C TYR A 194 -21.05 7.09 29.50
N SER A 195 -21.94 7.99 29.09
CA SER A 195 -23.02 8.49 29.93
C SER A 195 -24.33 8.01 29.34
N GLN A 196 -25.02 7.11 30.04
CA GLN A 196 -26.34 6.69 29.63
C GLN A 196 -27.34 7.80 29.99
N LYS A 197 -27.97 8.38 28.98
CA LYS A 197 -29.04 9.37 29.13
C LYS A 197 -30.36 8.74 28.70
N LYS A 198 -31.44 9.05 29.44
CA LYS A 198 -32.80 8.67 29.06
C LYS A 198 -33.30 9.65 28.01
N GLY A 199 -32.95 9.41 26.75
CA GLY A 199 -33.44 10.16 25.61
C GLY A 199 -33.56 9.24 24.41
N GLU A 200 -34.57 9.47 23.58
CA GLU A 200 -34.82 8.68 22.37
C GLU A 200 -34.08 9.24 21.15
N PHE A 201 -33.43 10.39 21.29
CA PHE A 201 -32.78 11.12 20.21
C PHE A 201 -31.31 11.40 20.51
N ILE A 202 -30.48 11.25 19.47
CA ILE A 202 -29.09 11.68 19.46
C ILE A 202 -29.02 12.94 18.59
N ILE A 203 -28.44 14.01 19.14
CA ILE A 203 -28.12 15.21 18.37
C ILE A 203 -26.63 15.14 18.02
N TRP A 204 -26.32 15.01 16.74
CA TRP A 204 -24.97 15.08 16.20
C TRP A 204 -24.78 16.44 15.54
N LEU A 205 -23.78 17.20 15.99
CA LEU A 205 -23.37 18.44 15.36
C LEU A 205 -21.90 18.30 14.94
N SER A 206 -21.56 18.67 13.71
CA SER A 206 -20.20 18.73 13.20
C SER A 206 -19.93 20.08 12.53
N ASP A 207 -18.64 20.46 12.43
CA ASP A 207 -18.15 21.68 11.77
C ASP A 207 -18.82 22.98 12.24
N ILE A 208 -18.98 23.10 13.57
CA ILE A 208 -19.46 24.35 14.16
C ILE A 208 -18.34 25.39 14.10
N HIS A 209 -18.41 26.28 13.12
CA HIS A 209 -17.51 27.42 12.99
C HIS A 209 -18.16 28.67 13.58
N PHE A 210 -17.70 29.08 14.77
CA PHE A 210 -18.07 30.35 15.35
C PHE A 210 -17.17 31.45 14.79
N ASP A 211 -17.78 32.41 14.08
CA ASP A 211 -17.12 33.66 13.74
C ASP A 211 -17.39 34.69 14.85
N ASN A 212 -16.35 35.38 15.32
CA ASN A 212 -16.50 36.52 16.24
C ASN A 212 -17.05 37.77 15.51
N GLY A 213 -18.02 37.58 14.60
CA GLY A 213 -18.67 38.63 13.83
C GLY A 213 -17.80 39.28 12.74
N LYS A 214 -16.74 38.61 12.24
CA LYS A 214 -15.85 39.17 11.20
C LYS A 214 -16.13 38.70 9.77
N GLY A 215 -17.27 38.07 9.52
CA GLY A 215 -17.80 37.78 8.19
C GLY A 215 -16.95 36.82 7.34
N LYS A 216 -16.09 35.99 7.93
CA LYS A 216 -15.23 35.05 7.18
C LYS A 216 -15.96 33.81 6.67
N HIS A 217 -17.23 33.65 7.02
CA HIS A 217 -18.05 32.49 6.66
C HIS A 217 -19.41 32.86 6.03
N ALA A 218 -19.62 34.13 5.65
CA ALA A 218 -20.79 34.49 4.86
C ALA A 218 -20.66 33.88 3.46
N PHE A 219 -21.65 33.13 3.01
CA PHE A 219 -21.78 32.82 1.59
C PHE A 219 -21.86 34.15 0.82
N PRO A 220 -21.21 34.29 -0.34
CA PRO A 220 -21.33 35.51 -1.14
C PRO A 220 -22.81 35.75 -1.42
N ALA A 221 -23.31 36.90 -0.98
CA ALA A 221 -24.61 37.36 -1.43
C ALA A 221 -24.53 37.54 -2.94
N GLN A 222 -25.39 36.84 -3.68
CA GLN A 222 -25.54 37.08 -5.11
C GLN A 222 -25.98 38.54 -5.33
N ASP A 223 -25.45 39.11 -6.41
CA ASP A 223 -25.44 40.53 -6.81
C ASP A 223 -26.73 41.34 -6.55
#